data_AF-A0A1G2E9X3-F1
#
_entry.id   AF-A0A1G2E9X3-F1
#
_cell.length_a   1.000
_cell.length_b   1.000
_cell.length_c   1.000
_cell.angle_alpha   90.00
_cell.angle_beta   90.00
_cell.angle_gamma   90.00
#
_symmetry.space_group_name_H-M   'P 1'
#
loop_
_entity.id
_entity.type
_entity.pdbx_description
1 polymer ?
#
loop_
_entity_poly.entity_id
_entity_poly.type
_entity_poly.pdbx_seq_one_letter_code
_entity_poly.pdbx_strand_id
1 'polypeptide(L)' 'MFLGTFTSKIDARGRILIPEEFRRHGLEGETEVFCVGCGDHLEIWTQEAWAKEQPRMKKFLDKVLN' A
#
# COMPACT_ATOMS: atom_id res chain seq x y z
N MET A 1 -9.42 11.97 -9.62
CA MET A 1 -8.70 10.74 -9.99
C MET A 1 -7.25 11.12 -10.24
N PHE A 2 -6.32 10.57 -9.47
CA PHE A 2 -4.88 10.85 -9.58
C PHE A 2 -4.18 9.58 -10.06
N LEU A 3 -3.34 9.69 -11.09
CA LEU A 3 -2.50 8.61 -11.59
C LEU A 3 -1.11 9.19 -11.81
N GLY A 4 -0.11 8.59 -11.20
CA GLY A 4 1.27 9.03 -11.30
C GLY A 4 2.21 7.89 -11.01
N THR A 5 3.44 8.03 -11.49
CA THR A 5 4.55 7.14 -11.16
C THR A 5 5.69 7.98 -10.62
N PHE A 6 6.46 7.42 -9.69
CA PHE A 6 7.61 8.09 -9.11
C PHE A 6 8.72 7.10 -8.85
N THR A 7 9.94 7.47 -9.20
CA THR A 7 11.13 6.68 -8.90
C THR A 7 11.88 7.34 -7.75
N SER A 8 11.97 6.63 -6.63
CA SER A 8 12.76 7.05 -5.48
C SER A 8 13.93 6.10 -5.25
N LYS A 9 15.02 6.62 -4.70
CA LYS A 9 16.06 5.78 -4.11
C LYS A 9 15.62 5.29 -2.73
N ILE A 10 16.09 4.11 -2.37
CA ILE A 10 16.01 3.58 -1.01
C ILE A 10 17.21 4.15 -0.25
N ASP A 11 16.96 4.73 0.92
CA ASP A 11 18.04 5.25 1.75
C ASP A 11 18.82 4.12 2.46
N ALA A 12 19.94 4.46 3.11
CA ALA A 12 20.79 3.49 3.79
C ALA A 12 20.10 2.74 4.95
N ARG A 13 18.92 3.19 5.39
CA ARG A 13 18.12 2.55 6.45
C ARG A 13 16.95 1.75 5.89
N GLY A 14 16.87 1.58 4.56
CA GLY A 14 15.80 0.83 3.92
C GLY A 14 14.49 1.61 3.78
N ARG A 15 14.51 2.95 3.88
CA ARG A 15 13.29 3.78 3.78
C ARG A 15 13.11 4.32 2.37
N ILE A 16 11.85 4.49 1.99
CA ILE A 16 11.43 5.16 0.75
C ILE A 16 10.57 6.37 1.13
N LEU A 17 10.80 7.51 0.48
CA LEU A 17 9.96 8.68 0.65
C LEU A 17 8.74 8.57 -0.28
N ILE A 18 7.53 8.60 0.30
CA ILE A 18 6.29 8.70 -0.48
C ILE A 18 6.11 10.17 -0.89
N PRO A 19 6.04 10.49 -2.19
CA PRO A 19 5.89 11.88 -2.64
C PRO A 19 4.59 12.49 -2.14
N GLU A 20 4.60 13.81 -1.97
CA GLU A 20 3.48 14.56 -1.38
C GLU A 20 2.15 14.35 -2.10
N GLU A 21 2.14 14.36 -3.44
CA GLU A 21 0.93 14.13 -4.24
C GLU A 21 0.28 12.77 -3.92
N PHE A 22 1.07 11.70 -3.79
CA PHE A 22 0.55 10.37 -3.45
C PHE A 22 -0.01 10.35 -2.02
N ARG A 23 0.64 11.03 -1.08
CA ARG A 23 0.12 11.17 0.29
C ARG A 23 -1.19 11.95 0.31
N ARG A 24 -1.29 13.07 -0.41
CA ARG A 24 -2.50 13.90 -0.45
C ARG A 24 -3.69 13.17 -1.08
N HIS A 25 -3.48 12.37 -2.13
CA HIS A 25 -4.59 11.69 -2.81
C HIS A 25 -4.92 10.32 -2.23
N GLY A 26 -3.97 9.65 -1.54
CA GLY A 26 -4.13 8.26 -1.09
C GLY A 26 -4.06 8.04 0.42
N LEU A 27 -3.46 8.96 1.18
CA LEU A 27 -3.13 8.79 2.61
C LEU A 27 -3.37 10.09 3.40
N GLU A 28 -4.30 10.93 2.97
CA GLU A 28 -4.52 12.25 3.58
C GLU A 28 -4.98 12.10 5.03
N GLY A 29 -4.31 12.81 5.94
CA GLY A 29 -4.63 12.77 7.37
C GLY A 29 -4.17 11.50 8.10
N GLU A 30 -3.59 10.53 7.40
CA GLU A 30 -3.13 9.28 8.00
C GLU A 30 -1.77 9.44 8.68
N THR A 31 -1.66 8.96 9.92
CA THR A 31 -0.39 8.87 10.66
C THR A 31 0.21 7.46 10.65
N GLU A 32 -0.63 6.46 10.35
CA GLU A 32 -0.28 5.05 10.29
C GLU A 32 -0.86 4.43 9.01
N VAL A 33 -0.18 3.43 8.46
CA VAL A 33 -0.58 2.77 7.22
C VAL A 33 -0.36 1.26 7.32
N PHE A 34 -1.14 0.52 6.55
CA PHE A 34 -0.93 -0.91 6.36
C PHE A 34 -0.02 -1.13 5.15
N CYS A 35 1.06 -1.87 5.34
CA CYS A 35 1.95 -2.32 4.27
C CYS A 35 1.73 -3.81 4.04
N VAL A 36 1.35 -4.16 2.81
CA VAL A 36 0.95 -5.53 2.44
C VAL A 36 1.88 -6.04 1.34
N GLY A 37 2.46 -7.22 1.57
CA GLY A 37 3.29 -7.91 0.57
C GLY A 37 2.44 -8.72 -0.40
N CYS A 38 2.61 -8.46 -1.70
CA CYS A 38 1.91 -9.12 -2.79
C CYS A 38 2.84 -9.99 -3.66
N GLY A 39 4.00 -10.39 -3.11
CA GLY A 39 4.99 -11.21 -3.80
C GLY A 39 5.96 -10.40 -4.64
N ASP A 40 5.50 -9.78 -5.73
CA ASP A 40 6.32 -8.98 -6.66
C ASP A 40 6.30 -7.48 -6.37
N HIS A 41 5.38 -7.02 -5.52
CA HIS A 41 5.28 -5.64 -5.07
C HIS A 41 4.77 -5.52 -3.64
N LEU A 42 4.84 -4.30 -3.12
CA LEU A 42 4.24 -3.90 -1.85
C LEU A 42 3.09 -2.92 -2.15
N GLU A 43 2.00 -3.07 -1.42
CA GLU A 43 0.89 -2.12 -1.42
C GLU A 43 0.82 -1.39 -0.09
N ILE A 44 0.44 -0.12 -0.13
CA ILE A 44 0.26 0.72 1.04
C ILE A 44 -1.20 1.17 1.07
N TRP A 45 -1.86 0.95 2.21
CA TRP A 45 -3.28 1.16 2.39
C TRP A 45 -3.56 1.99 3.64
N THR A 46 -4.62 2.79 3.61
CA THR A 46 -5.22 3.32 4.86
C THR A 46 -5.84 2.17 5.64
N GLN A 47 -6.05 2.37 6.94
CA GLN A 47 -6.72 1.38 7.79
C GLN A 47 -8.11 1.03 7.25
N GLU A 48 -8.89 2.04 6.87
CA GLU A 48 -10.25 1.84 6.36
C GLU A 48 -10.26 1.07 5.04
N ALA A 49 -9.41 1.46 4.09
CA ALA A 49 -9.37 0.81 2.78
C ALA A 49 -8.93 -0.65 2.90
N TRP A 50 -7.92 -0.91 3.73
CA TRP A 50 -7.46 -2.28 3.99
C TRP A 50 -8.54 -3.13 4.66
N ALA A 51 -9.25 -2.59 5.66
CA ALA A 51 -10.35 -3.32 6.32
C ALA A 51 -11.44 -3.77 5.35
N LYS A 52 -11.71 -3.00 4.29
CA LYS A 52 -12.67 -3.37 3.23
C LYS A 52 -12.11 -4.42 2.27
N GLU A 53 -10.82 -4.39 2.00
CA GLU A 53 -10.15 -5.27 1.03
C GLU A 53 -9.76 -6.64 1.62
N GLN A 54 -9.43 -6.68 2.92
CA GLN A 54 -9.01 -7.88 3.65
C GLN A 54 -9.86 -9.13 3.40
N PRO A 55 -11.21 -9.08 3.43
CA PRO A 55 -12.04 -10.26 3.18
C PRO A 55 -11.87 -10.83 1.78
N ARG A 56 -11.72 -9.94 0.77
CA ARG A 56 -11.50 -10.34 -0.63
C ARG A 56 -10.15 -11.04 -0.76
N MET A 57 -9.10 -10.45 -0.20
CA MET A 57 -7.75 -11.01 -0.23
C MET A 57 -7.70 -12.36 0.48
N LYS A 58 -8.31 -12.49 1.67
CA LYS A 58 -8.37 -13.76 2.40
C LYS A 58 -9.02 -14.86 1.56
N LYS A 59 -10.17 -14.57 0.94
CA LYS A 59 -10.87 -15.54 0.08
C LYS A 59 -10.04 -15.96 -1.14
N PHE A 60 -9.28 -15.03 -1.71
CA PHE A 60 -8.37 -15.32 -2.81
C PHE A 60 -7.25 -16.28 -2.36
N LEU A 61 -6.58 -15.98 -1.24
CA LEU A 61 -5.51 -16.81 -0.70
C LEU A 61 -6.00 -18.21 -0.34
N ASP A 62 -7.17 -18.33 0.30
CA ASP A 62 -7.78 -19.61 0.65
C ASP A 62 -8.08 -20.48 -0.58
N LYS A 63 -8.28 -19.88 -1.77
CA LYS A 63 -8.52 -20.60 -3.02
C LYS A 63 -7.22 -20.99 -3.75
N VAL A 64 -6.15 -20.23 -3.58
CA VAL A 64 -4.87 -20.47 -4.28
C VAL A 64 -4.01 -21.47 -3.51
N LEU A 65 -4.12 -21.48 -2.18
CA LEU A 65 -3.30 -22.31 -1.29
C LEU A 65 -3.96 -23.66 -0.90
N ASN A 66 -5.23 -23.88 -1.28
CA ASN A 66 -5.94 -25.16 -1.16
C ASN A 66 -6.24 -25.73 -2.55
#